data_AF-A0A4Q3XH10-F1
#
_entry.id   AF-A0A4Q3XH10-F1
#
_cell.length_a   1.000
_cell.length_b   1.000
_cell.length_c   1.000
_cell.angle_alpha   90.00
_cell.angle_beta   90.00
_cell.angle_gamma   90.00
#
_symmetry.space_group_name_H-M   'P 1'
#
loop_
_entity.id
_entity.type
_entity.pdbx_description
1 polymer ?
#
loop_
_entity_poly.entity_id
_entity_poly.type
_entity_poly.pdbx_seq_one_letter_code
_entity_poly.pdbx_strand_id
1 'polypeptide(L)' 'MRFKGLDLNLLGALDVLLECRSVSRAAEALNLSQPAVSAALG' A
#
# COMPACT_ATOMS: atom_id res chain seq x y z
N MET A 1 12.96 10.11 17.63
CA MET A 1 11.64 9.55 17.30
C MET A 1 11.79 8.06 17.07
N ARG A 2 11.15 7.20 17.88
CA ARG A 2 11.13 5.74 17.66
C ARG A 2 9.76 5.40 17.10
N PHE A 3 9.66 5.24 15.78
CA PHE A 3 8.46 4.72 15.11
C PHE A 3 8.29 3.23 15.41
N LYS A 4 8.00 2.88 16.67
CA LYS A 4 7.58 1.52 17.02
C LYS A 4 6.16 1.35 16.51
N GLY A 5 5.98 0.52 15.48
CA GLY A 5 4.69 0.24 14.86
C GLY A 5 4.50 0.84 13.46
N LEU A 6 5.50 1.51 12.89
CA LEU A 6 5.47 1.87 11.46
C LEU A 6 5.99 0.68 10.65
N ASP A 7 5.09 0.02 9.93
CA ASP A 7 5.46 -0.97 8.94
C ASP A 7 5.95 -0.26 7.68
N LEU A 8 7.24 -0.38 7.39
CA LEU A 8 7.88 0.25 6.24
C LEU A 8 7.37 -0.31 4.90
N ASN A 9 6.80 -1.51 4.90
CA ASN A 9 6.18 -2.07 3.70
C ASN A 9 4.91 -1.30 3.31
N LEU A 10 4.20 -0.73 4.29
CA LEU A 10 3.03 0.12 4.02
C LEU A 10 3.42 1.43 3.35
N LEU A 11 4.62 1.93 3.59
CA LEU A 11 5.13 3.11 2.87
C LEU A 11 5.35 2.80 1.39
N GLY A 12 5.88 1.62 1.05
CA GLY A 12 6.00 1.18 -0.34
C GLY A 12 4.64 0.96 -1.01
N ALA A 13 3.69 0.37 -0.30
CA ALA A 13 2.32 0.21 -0.82
C ALA A 13 1.62 1.56 -1.03
N LEU A 14 1.85 2.53 -0.13
CA LEU A 14 1.31 3.89 -0.23
C LEU A 14 1.91 4.65 -1.41
N ASP A 15 3.22 4.53 -1.66
CA ASP A 15 3.90 5.17 -2.78
C ASP A 15 3.30 4.72 -4.12
N VAL A 16 3.17 3.40 -4.31
CA VAL A 16 2.53 2.84 -5.51
C VAL A 16 1.08 3.29 -5.67
N LEU A 17 0.34 3.42 -4.56
CA LEU A 17 -1.03 3.94 -4.60
C LEU A 17 -1.08 5.41 -5.05
N LEU A 18 -0.15 6.24 -4.57
CA LEU A 18 -0.06 7.65 -4.93
C LEU A 18 0.31 7.85 -6.40
N GLU A 19 1.17 6.99 -6.95
CA GLU A 19 1.50 6.97 -8.38
C GLU A 19 0.31 6.51 -9.24
N CYS A 20 -0.31 5.39 -8.88
CA CYS A 20 -1.39 4.79 -9.67
C CYS A 20 -2.72 5.55 -9.57
N ARG A 21 -2.94 6.29 -8.47
CA ARG A 21 -4.22 6.94 -8.08
C ARG A 21 -5.43 6.00 -8.18
N SER A 22 -5.21 4.70 -7.99
CA SER A 22 -6.21 3.65 -8.12
C SER A 22 -5.78 2.44 -7.31
N VAL A 23 -6.64 1.99 -6.38
CA VAL A 23 -6.36 0.83 -5.52
C VAL A 23 -6.25 -0.46 -6.34
N SER A 24 -7.06 -0.62 -7.39
CA SER A 24 -7.00 -1.79 -8.26
C SER A 24 -5.68 -1.88 -9.04
N ARG A 25 -5.22 -0.77 -9.63
CA ARG A 25 -3.93 -0.74 -10.35
C ARG A 25 -2.73 -0.92 -9.41
N ALA A 26 -2.80 -0.34 -8.22
CA ALA A 26 -1.77 -0.53 -7.20
C ALA A 26 -1.68 -2.00 -6.76
N ALA A 27 -2.81 -2.69 -6.63
CA ALA A 27 -2.84 -4.12 -6.32
C ALA A 27 -2.23 -4.99 -7.42
N GLU A 28 -2.53 -4.69 -8.69
CA GLU A 28 -1.88 -5.33 -9.84
C GLU A 28 -0.36 -5.11 -9.82
N ALA A 29 0.08 -3.88 -9.61
CA ALA A 29 1.51 -3.52 -9.56
C ALA A 29 2.26 -4.20 -8.39
N LEU A 30 1.59 -4.40 -7.26
CA LEU A 30 2.14 -5.05 -6.07
C LEU A 30 1.99 -6.58 -6.09
N ASN A 31 1.37 -7.17 -7.13
CA ASN A 31 0.97 -8.58 -7.19
C ASN A 31 0.13 -9.03 -5.96
N LEU A 32 -0.77 -8.17 -5.51
CA LEU A 32 -1.69 -8.40 -4.40
C LEU A 32 -3.14 -8.34 -4.88
N SER A 33 -4.06 -8.81 -4.04
CA SER A 33 -5.48 -8.58 -4.29
C SER A 33 -5.87 -7.14 -3.91
N GLN A 34 -6.82 -6.55 -4.63
CA GLN A 34 -7.33 -5.21 -4.30
C GLN A 34 -7.84 -5.08 -2.85
N PRO A 35 -8.55 -6.08 -2.28
CA PRO A 35 -8.93 -6.05 -0.87
C PRO A 35 -7.74 -6.04 0.09
N ALA A 36 -6.64 -6.72 -0.23
CA ALA A 36 -5.44 -6.73 0.60
C ALA A 36 -4.78 -5.34 0.66
N VAL A 37 -4.70 -4.63 -0.47
CA VAL A 37 -4.20 -3.25 -0.52
C VAL A 37 -5.14 -2.30 0.23
N SER A 38 -6.45 -2.47 0.09
CA SER A 38 -7.44 -1.66 0.80
C SER A 38 -7.39 -1.86 2.32
N ALA A 39 -7.12 -3.09 2.79
CA ALA A 39 -6.99 -3.39 4.23
C ALA A 39 -5.63 -2.96 4.81
N ALA A 40 -4.60 -2.82 3.97
CA ALA A 40 -3.28 -2.38 4.39
C ALA A 40 -3.18 -0.85 4.55
N LEU A 41 -3.98 -0.10 3.78
CA LEU A 41 -3.93 1.38 3.72
C LEU A 41 -5.18 2.07 4.28
N GLY A 42 -6.24 1.32 4.57
CA GLY A 42 -7.47 1.81 5.22
C GLY A 42 -7.47 1.51 6.71
#